data_AF-A0AAE2D5M3-F1
#
_entry.id   AF-A0AAE2D5M3-F1
#
_cell.length_a   1.000
_cell.length_b   1.000
_cell.length_c   1.000
_cell.angle_alpha   90.00
_cell.angle_beta   90.00
_cell.angle_gamma   90.00
#
_symmetry.space_group_name_H-M   'P 1'
#
loop_
_entity.id
_entity.type
_entity.pdbx_description
1 polymer ?
#
loop_
_entity_poly.entity_id
_entity_poly.type
_entity_poly.pdbx_seq_one_letter_code
_entity_poly.pdbx_strand_id
1 'polypeptide(L)'
;MNLNNTHRDIDLEAGEEIKRNEYRKMGTYDFVRRDIERFFAHPEEAIVAPELIQPQLPKPPPEFVRNVWGSAAGVGSGDFHIYRGIRRREYTRLEMIEKNAEEERLNKEFQMKQKELNDLAAEKTAKKRAKRQMKKAKRIAKRKLKPKPGCKSDEDSDCSDEQPLENVVRIEKDESN
;
A
#
# COMPACT_ATOMS: atom_id res chain seq x y z
N MET A 1 2.42 -16.55 -17.94
CA MET A 1 1.03 -16.85 -18.32
C MET A 1 0.75 -16.11 -19.61
N ASN A 2 0.57 -16.81 -20.72
CA ASN A 2 0.22 -16.20 -21.99
C ASN A 2 -1.27 -15.86 -21.91
N LEU A 3 -1.57 -14.61 -21.58
CA LEU A 3 -2.90 -14.04 -21.75
C LEU A 3 -3.13 -13.89 -23.27
N ASN A 4 -3.61 -14.96 -23.89
CA ASN A 4 -4.13 -14.89 -25.24
C ASN A 4 -5.36 -13.98 -25.18
N ASN A 5 -5.15 -12.70 -25.47
CA ASN A 5 -6.22 -11.74 -25.70
C ASN A 5 -6.95 -12.19 -26.97
N THR A 6 -7.98 -13.02 -26.81
CA THR A 6 -8.76 -13.63 -27.90
C THR A 6 -9.72 -12.66 -28.56
N HIS A 7 -9.93 -11.48 -27.97
CA HIS A 7 -10.72 -10.41 -28.56
C HIS A 7 -9.79 -9.31 -29.08
N ARG A 8 -9.78 -9.13 -30.41
CA ARG A 8 -9.04 -8.07 -31.09
C ARG A 8 -9.99 -6.89 -31.25
N ASP A 9 -9.58 -5.71 -30.84
CA ASP A 9 -10.38 -4.49 -31.01
C ASP A 9 -10.47 -4.20 -32.52
N ILE A 10 -11.67 -4.20 -33.09
CA ILE A 10 -11.90 -3.96 -34.53
C ILE A 10 -12.45 -2.55 -34.69
N ASP A 11 -11.84 -1.74 -35.56
CA ASP A 11 -12.38 -0.43 -35.93
C ASP A 11 -13.71 -0.61 -36.68
N LEU A 12 -14.82 -0.16 -36.09
CA LEU A 12 -16.17 -0.33 -36.66
C LEU A 12 -16.37 0.39 -38.01
N GLU A 13 -15.52 1.36 -38.37
CA GLU A 13 -15.54 2.05 -39.67
C GLU A 13 -14.73 1.35 -40.77
N ALA A 14 -13.63 0.67 -40.43
CA ALA A 14 -12.68 0.10 -41.39
C ALA A 14 -12.68 -1.44 -41.42
N GLY A 15 -13.20 -2.11 -40.38
CA GLY A 15 -13.18 -3.57 -40.26
C GLY A 15 -11.78 -4.15 -40.03
N GLU A 16 -10.77 -3.31 -39.77
CA GLU A 16 -9.39 -3.71 -39.51
C GLU A 16 -9.12 -3.80 -38.00
N GLU A 17 -8.19 -4.69 -37.63
CA GLU A 17 -7.78 -4.88 -36.23
C GLU A 17 -6.88 -3.74 -35.77
N ILE A 18 -7.27 -3.04 -34.72
CA ILE A 18 -6.48 -1.98 -34.09
C ILE A 18 -5.27 -2.65 -33.42
N LYS A 19 -4.07 -2.36 -33.91
CA LYS A 19 -2.85 -2.79 -33.21
C LYS A 19 -2.73 -2.04 -31.89
N ARG A 20 -2.27 -2.73 -30.85
CA ARG A 20 -2.05 -2.14 -29.50
C ARG A 20 -1.16 -0.89 -29.47
N ASN A 21 -0.44 -0.59 -30.53
CA ASN A 21 0.48 0.54 -30.63
C ASN A 21 -0.10 1.72 -31.47
N GLU A 22 -1.31 1.57 -32.01
CA GLU A 22 -1.94 2.54 -32.92
C GLU A 22 -3.15 3.24 -32.27
N TYR A 23 -3.28 3.20 -30.95
CA TYR A 23 -4.31 3.98 -30.29
C TYR A 23 -4.10 5.46 -30.59
N ARG A 24 -5.09 6.06 -31.25
CA ARG A 24 -5.34 7.51 -31.29
C ARG A 24 -5.14 8.05 -29.87
N LYS A 25 -4.68 9.29 -29.71
CA LYS A 25 -4.48 9.91 -28.38
C LYS A 25 -5.80 9.94 -27.59
N MET A 26 -6.11 8.86 -26.90
CA MET A 26 -7.32 8.69 -26.09
C MET A 26 -7.03 9.22 -24.68
N GLY A 27 -8.01 9.91 -24.09
CA GLY A 27 -7.96 10.37 -22.72
C GLY A 27 -8.20 9.23 -21.71
N THR A 28 -8.00 9.52 -20.42
CA THR A 28 -8.27 8.54 -19.34
C THR A 28 -9.71 8.03 -19.36
N TYR A 29 -10.67 8.92 -19.64
CA TYR A 29 -12.08 8.59 -19.75
C TYR A 29 -12.40 7.67 -20.91
N ASP A 30 -11.64 7.76 -22.00
CA ASP A 30 -11.86 6.96 -23.20
C ASP A 30 -11.41 5.51 -22.99
N PHE A 31 -10.32 5.28 -22.24
CA PHE A 31 -9.90 3.93 -21.84
C PHE A 31 -10.96 3.25 -20.98
N VAL A 32 -11.50 3.98 -20.00
CA VAL A 32 -12.56 3.48 -19.12
C VAL A 32 -13.83 3.21 -19.91
N ARG A 33 -14.22 4.11 -20.80
CA ARG A 33 -15.39 3.95 -21.67
C ARG A 33 -15.28 2.70 -22.54
N ARG A 34 -14.11 2.47 -23.17
CA ARG A 34 -13.86 1.27 -23.98
C ARG A 34 -13.95 -0.01 -23.14
N ASP A 35 -13.35 0.00 -21.95
CA ASP A 35 -13.39 -1.16 -21.06
C ASP A 35 -14.83 -1.46 -20.61
N ILE A 36 -15.61 -0.42 -20.31
CA ILE A 36 -17.03 -0.51 -19.98
C ILE A 36 -17.85 -1.07 -21.16
N GLU A 37 -17.67 -0.53 -22.36
CA GLU A 37 -18.35 -0.99 -23.58
C GLU A 37 -18.04 -2.47 -23.86
N ARG A 38 -16.78 -2.89 -23.67
CA ARG A 38 -16.36 -4.30 -23.77
C ARG A 38 -17.06 -5.19 -22.75
N PHE A 39 -17.19 -4.76 -21.49
CA PHE A 39 -17.90 -5.55 -20.47
C PHE A 39 -19.40 -5.62 -20.75
N PHE A 40 -20.01 -4.56 -21.29
CA PHE A 40 -21.43 -4.57 -21.66
C PHE A 40 -21.74 -5.38 -22.92
N ALA A 41 -20.76 -5.63 -23.80
CA ALA A 41 -20.93 -6.52 -24.96
C ALA A 41 -21.16 -7.99 -24.55
N HIS A 42 -20.64 -8.40 -23.39
CA HIS A 42 -20.76 -9.76 -22.85
C HIS A 42 -21.22 -9.74 -21.38
N PRO A 43 -22.49 -9.36 -21.11
CA PRO A 43 -22.99 -9.18 -19.74
C PRO A 43 -23.14 -10.50 -18.96
N GLU A 44 -23.12 -11.65 -19.64
CA GLU A 44 -23.22 -12.97 -19.03
C GLU A 44 -21.88 -13.47 -18.44
N GLU A 45 -20.76 -12.88 -18.84
CA GLU A 45 -19.43 -13.27 -18.34
C GLU A 45 -19.12 -12.52 -17.03
N ALA A 46 -18.86 -13.28 -15.96
CA ALA A 46 -18.53 -12.68 -14.67
C ALA A 46 -17.17 -11.96 -14.71
N ILE A 47 -17.13 -10.73 -14.19
CA ILE A 47 -15.91 -9.94 -14.11
C ILE A 47 -14.97 -10.59 -13.08
N VAL A 48 -13.83 -11.11 -13.55
CA VAL A 48 -12.78 -11.67 -12.70
C VAL A 48 -11.93 -10.52 -12.15
N ALA A 49 -12.09 -10.21 -10.86
CA ALA A 49 -11.18 -9.32 -10.16
C ALA A 49 -9.79 -9.97 -10.08
N PRO A 50 -8.71 -9.20 -10.30
CA PRO A 50 -7.36 -9.75 -10.18
C PRO A 50 -7.14 -10.22 -8.74
N GLU A 51 -6.69 -11.46 -8.58
CA GLU A 51 -6.24 -11.96 -7.29
C GLU A 51 -4.96 -11.24 -6.86
N LEU A 52 -4.78 -11.08 -5.55
CA LEU A 52 -3.56 -10.51 -5.00
C LEU A 52 -2.37 -11.38 -5.38
N ILE A 53 -1.33 -10.78 -5.95
CA ILE A 53 -0.10 -11.49 -6.32
C ILE A 53 0.54 -12.00 -5.03
N GLN A 54 0.60 -13.32 -4.88
CA GLN A 54 1.28 -13.94 -3.76
C GLN A 54 2.79 -13.75 -3.89
N PRO A 55 3.52 -13.47 -2.79
CA PRO A 55 4.96 -13.36 -2.83
C PRO A 55 5.58 -14.69 -3.27
N GLN A 56 6.59 -14.63 -4.13
CA GLN A 56 7.29 -15.81 -4.62
C GLN A 56 8.13 -16.41 -3.50
N LEU A 57 7.63 -17.46 -2.85
CA LEU A 57 8.35 -18.19 -1.82
C LEU A 57 9.29 -19.23 -2.45
N PRO A 58 10.48 -19.49 -1.85
CA PRO A 58 11.32 -20.59 -2.26
C PRO A 58 10.55 -21.89 -2.09
N LYS A 59 10.71 -22.81 -3.04
CA LYS A 59 10.10 -24.13 -2.94
C LYS A 59 10.60 -24.80 -1.67
N PRO A 60 9.71 -25.42 -0.86
CA PRO A 60 10.14 -26.14 0.33
C PRO A 60 11.09 -27.27 -0.08
N PRO A 61 12.09 -27.59 0.76
CA PRO A 61 12.97 -28.71 0.50
C PRO A 61 12.14 -30.01 0.49
N PRO A 62 12.48 -30.98 -0.39
CA PRO A 62 11.80 -32.27 -0.39
C PRO A 62 12.10 -33.00 0.93
N GLU A 63 11.08 -33.64 1.50
CA GLU A 63 11.18 -34.36 2.78
C GLU A 63 12.16 -35.54 2.70
N PHE A 64 12.07 -36.33 1.62
CA PHE A 64 12.94 -37.49 1.40
C PHE A 64 13.65 -37.40 0.06
N VAL A 65 14.97 -37.47 0.10
CA VAL A 65 15.80 -37.68 -1.10
C VAL A 65 16.00 -39.19 -1.27
N ARG A 66 15.34 -39.77 -2.29
CA ARG A 66 15.37 -41.22 -2.53
C ARG A 66 16.67 -41.70 -3.19
N ASN A 67 17.37 -40.81 -3.89
CA ASN A 67 18.51 -41.15 -4.75
C ASN A 67 19.84 -40.78 -4.09
N VAL A 68 20.02 -41.17 -2.82
CA VAL A 68 21.28 -40.94 -2.09
C VAL A 68 22.16 -42.18 -2.24
N TRP A 69 23.32 -42.02 -2.87
CA TRP A 69 24.36 -43.05 -2.88
C TRP A 69 25.12 -43.07 -1.55
N GLY A 70 25.72 -44.21 -1.21
CA GLY A 70 26.39 -44.40 0.09
C GLY A 70 27.48 -43.36 0.37
N SER A 71 27.71 -43.04 1.65
CA SER A 71 28.61 -41.96 2.06
C SER A 71 30.07 -42.13 1.63
N ALA A 72 30.49 -43.35 1.32
CA ALA A 72 31.84 -43.68 0.81
C ALA A 72 31.87 -43.93 -0.70
N ALA A 73 30.75 -43.78 -1.41
CA ALA A 73 30.73 -43.83 -2.87
C ALA A 73 31.48 -42.60 -3.44
N GLY A 74 32.23 -42.80 -4.52
CA GLY A 74 32.96 -41.72 -5.19
C GLY A 74 32.03 -40.71 -5.88
N VAL A 75 32.62 -39.62 -6.37
CA VAL A 75 31.90 -38.58 -7.11
C VAL A 75 31.41 -39.13 -8.45
N GLY A 76 30.10 -39.15 -8.64
CA GLY A 76 29.43 -39.47 -9.90
C GLY A 76 29.44 -38.29 -10.88
N SER A 77 29.23 -38.58 -12.16
CA SER A 77 29.17 -37.56 -13.22
C SER A 77 28.03 -36.54 -13.04
N GLY A 78 26.98 -36.91 -12.30
CA GLY A 78 25.83 -36.05 -12.01
C GLY A 78 25.99 -35.13 -10.80
N ASP A 79 26.97 -35.38 -9.93
CA ASP A 79 27.08 -34.73 -8.62
C ASP A 79 27.37 -33.23 -8.74
N PHE A 80 28.13 -32.84 -9.76
CA PHE A 80 28.38 -31.43 -10.06
C PHE A 80 27.08 -30.68 -10.36
N HIS A 81 26.17 -31.28 -11.13
CA HIS A 81 24.89 -30.64 -11.46
C HIS A 81 23.94 -30.60 -10.27
N ILE A 82 23.98 -31.64 -9.42
CA ILE A 82 23.23 -31.67 -8.16
C ILE A 82 23.69 -30.53 -7.25
N TYR A 83 25.00 -30.40 -6.99
CA TYR A 83 25.56 -29.31 -6.19
C TYR A 83 25.21 -27.93 -6.76
N ARG A 84 25.37 -27.74 -8.07
CA ARG A 84 25.05 -26.46 -8.74
C ARG A 84 23.56 -26.08 -8.57
N GLY A 85 22.65 -27.04 -8.62
CA GLY A 85 21.22 -26.82 -8.42
C GLY A 85 20.85 -26.58 -6.96
N ILE A 86 21.49 -27.25 -6.01
CA ILE A 86 21.31 -27.01 -4.56
C ILE A 86 21.83 -25.63 -4.19
N ARG A 87 23.05 -25.28 -4.62
CA ARG A 87 23.67 -23.98 -4.33
C ARG A 87 22.84 -22.80 -4.83
N ARG A 88 22.31 -22.88 -6.05
CA ARG A 88 21.43 -21.82 -6.58
C ARG A 88 20.15 -21.66 -5.75
N ARG A 89 19.49 -22.77 -5.41
CA ARG A 89 18.29 -22.73 -4.55
C ARG A 89 18.59 -22.13 -3.18
N GLU A 90 19.73 -22.49 -2.60
CA GLU A 90 20.15 -21.98 -1.30
C GLU A 90 20.48 -20.49 -1.34
N TYR A 91 21.19 -20.02 -2.36
CA TYR A 91 21.47 -18.59 -2.51
C TYR A 91 20.21 -17.76 -2.70
N THR A 92 19.28 -18.20 -3.55
CA THR A 92 17.98 -17.53 -3.69
C THR A 92 17.20 -17.52 -2.38
N ARG A 93 17.27 -18.61 -1.59
CA ARG A 93 16.62 -18.69 -0.27
C ARG A 93 17.23 -17.70 0.71
N LEU A 94 18.56 -17.65 0.80
CA LEU A 94 19.28 -16.74 1.70
C LEU A 94 19.03 -15.27 1.33
N GLU A 95 19.15 -14.93 0.05
CA GLU A 95 18.88 -13.58 -0.47
C GLU A 95 17.46 -13.12 -0.14
N MET A 96 16.46 -14.00 -0.27
CA MET A 96 15.08 -13.66 0.12
C MET A 96 14.93 -13.44 1.63
N ILE A 97 15.58 -14.26 2.45
CA ILE A 97 15.53 -14.11 3.91
C ILE A 97 16.15 -12.78 4.33
N GLU A 98 17.29 -12.42 3.76
CA GLU A 98 17.96 -11.14 4.01
C GLU A 98 17.07 -9.97 3.61
N LYS A 99 16.52 -9.97 2.39
CA LYS A 99 15.59 -8.92 1.92
C LYS A 99 14.36 -8.79 2.80
N ASN A 100 13.72 -9.90 3.15
CA ASN A 100 12.53 -9.89 4.01
C ASN A 100 12.86 -9.33 5.40
N ALA A 101 14.02 -9.67 5.96
CA ALA A 101 14.45 -9.16 7.26
C ALA A 101 14.71 -7.64 7.23
N GLU A 102 15.32 -7.14 6.15
CA GLU A 102 15.51 -5.71 5.93
C GLU A 102 14.18 -4.96 5.77
N GLU A 103 13.28 -5.47 4.93
CA GLU A 103 11.94 -4.91 4.75
C GLU A 103 11.14 -4.90 6.05
N GLU A 104 11.19 -5.98 6.83
CA GLU A 104 10.51 -6.06 8.13
C GLU A 104 11.09 -5.04 9.12
N ARG A 105 12.42 -4.86 9.16
CA ARG A 105 13.06 -3.86 10.01
C ARG A 105 12.60 -2.45 9.64
N LEU A 106 12.66 -2.09 8.36
CA LEU A 106 12.24 -0.78 7.85
C LEU A 106 10.73 -0.54 8.11
N ASN A 107 9.89 -1.55 7.90
CA ASN A 107 8.46 -1.46 8.16
C ASN A 107 8.17 -1.25 9.65
N LYS A 108 8.87 -1.94 10.55
CA LYS A 108 8.75 -1.74 12.01
C LYS A 108 9.13 -0.32 12.40
N GLU A 109 10.28 0.18 11.92
CA GLU A 109 10.74 1.55 12.18
C GLU A 109 9.72 2.58 11.68
N PHE A 110 9.20 2.40 10.47
CA PHE A 110 8.18 3.28 9.89
C PHE A 110 6.88 3.27 10.72
N GLN A 111 6.39 2.09 11.11
CA GLN A 111 5.18 1.98 11.92
C GLN A 111 5.35 2.62 13.30
N MET A 112 6.51 2.49 13.94
CA MET A 112 6.78 3.13 15.23
C MET A 112 6.77 4.66 15.08
N LYS A 113 7.50 5.20 14.10
CA LYS A 113 7.50 6.65 13.81
C LYS A 113 6.09 7.17 13.51
N GLN A 114 5.31 6.44 12.71
CA GLN A 114 3.93 6.83 12.39
C GLN A 114 3.03 6.83 13.63
N LYS A 115 3.18 5.87 14.54
CA LYS A 115 2.44 5.83 15.81
C LYS A 115 2.79 7.03 16.68
N GLU A 116 4.06 7.33 16.86
CA GLU A 116 4.51 8.49 17.64
C GLU A 116 3.93 9.80 17.10
N LEU A 117 3.98 10.00 15.78
CA LEU A 117 3.39 11.19 15.15
C LEU A 117 1.87 11.27 15.34
N ASN A 118 1.18 10.13 15.22
CA ASN A 118 -0.26 10.05 15.44
C ASN A 118 -0.63 10.35 16.90
N ASP A 119 0.14 9.85 17.86
CA ASP A 119 -0.09 10.07 19.29
C ASP A 119 0.14 11.54 19.64
N LEU A 120 1.22 12.16 19.16
CA LEU A 120 1.47 13.60 19.33
C LEU A 120 0.35 14.45 18.71
N ALA A 121 -0.15 14.07 17.53
CA ALA A 121 -1.28 14.76 16.89
C ALA A 121 -2.59 14.57 17.68
N ALA A 122 -2.83 13.37 18.24
CA ALA A 122 -3.98 13.05 19.06
C ALA A 122 -3.96 13.82 20.38
N GLU A 123 -2.81 13.94 21.06
CA GLU A 123 -2.65 14.72 22.28
C GLU A 123 -2.94 16.20 22.04
N LYS A 124 -2.35 16.79 20.99
CA LYS A 124 -2.61 18.19 20.60
C LYS A 124 -4.10 18.41 20.33
N THR A 125 -4.72 17.49 19.61
CA THR A 125 -6.16 17.54 19.29
C THR A 125 -7.04 17.36 20.53
N ALA A 126 -6.67 16.46 21.45
CA ALA A 126 -7.39 16.20 22.69
C ALA A 126 -7.35 17.42 23.62
N LYS A 127 -6.17 18.05 23.79
CA LYS A 127 -6.00 19.29 24.55
C LYS A 127 -6.90 20.41 23.99
N LYS A 128 -6.88 20.63 22.67
CA LYS A 128 -7.74 21.63 22.01
C LYS A 128 -9.24 21.29 22.13
N ARG A 129 -9.61 20.01 22.00
CA ARG A 129 -10.99 19.54 22.16
C ARG A 129 -11.49 19.75 23.59
N ALA A 130 -10.67 19.44 24.61
CA ALA A 130 -11.01 19.66 26.01
C ALA A 130 -11.26 21.15 26.30
N LYS A 131 -10.37 22.05 25.83
CA LYS A 131 -10.59 23.51 25.93
C LYS A 131 -11.92 23.94 25.33
N ARG A 132 -12.26 23.47 24.11
CA ARG A 132 -13.54 23.77 23.44
C ARG A 132 -14.75 23.24 24.21
N GLN A 133 -14.67 22.03 24.77
CA GLN A 133 -15.75 21.44 25.57
C GLN A 133 -15.97 22.20 26.87
N MET A 134 -14.90 22.63 27.56
CA MET A 134 -15.01 23.50 28.75
C MET A 134 -15.66 24.85 28.41
N LYS A 135 -15.24 25.52 27.32
CA LYS A 135 -15.88 26.77 26.84
C LYS A 135 -17.36 26.55 26.51
N LYS A 136 -17.71 25.44 25.81
CA LYS A 136 -19.08 25.07 25.47
C LYS A 136 -19.94 24.82 26.73
N ALA A 137 -19.43 24.07 27.70
CA ALA A 137 -20.11 23.79 28.96
C ALA A 137 -20.39 25.08 29.75
N LYS A 138 -19.39 25.98 29.87
CA LYS A 138 -19.56 27.30 30.51
C LYS A 138 -20.63 28.14 29.81
N ARG A 139 -20.65 28.17 28.46
CA ARG A 139 -21.67 28.90 27.69
C ARG A 139 -23.08 28.34 27.89
N ILE A 140 -23.22 27.02 27.94
CA ILE A 140 -24.51 26.37 28.22
C ILE A 140 -24.98 26.68 29.64
N ALA A 141 -24.10 26.58 30.64
CA ALA A 141 -24.42 26.91 32.03
C ALA A 141 -24.90 28.37 32.18
N LYS A 142 -24.18 29.33 31.58
CA LYS A 142 -24.60 30.75 31.53
C LYS A 142 -25.97 30.94 30.87
N ARG A 143 -26.26 30.23 29.78
CA ARG A 143 -27.58 30.25 29.12
C ARG A 143 -28.70 29.66 29.97
N LYS A 144 -28.42 28.65 30.80
CA LYS A 144 -29.43 28.06 31.71
C LYS A 144 -29.75 28.97 32.90
N LEU A 145 -28.77 29.73 33.38
CA LEU A 145 -28.92 30.66 34.51
C LEU A 145 -29.60 31.99 34.12
N LYS A 146 -29.65 32.35 32.82
CA LYS A 146 -30.40 33.51 32.33
C LYS A 146 -31.75 33.08 31.74
N PRO A 147 -32.88 33.18 32.47
CA PRO A 147 -34.19 33.10 31.82
C PRO A 147 -34.36 34.33 30.94
N LYS A 148 -34.76 34.15 29.67
CA LYS A 148 -34.99 35.26 28.72
C LYS A 148 -36.10 36.20 29.24
N PRO A 149 -35.99 37.52 28.98
CA PRO A 149 -36.52 38.04 27.73
C PRO A 149 -35.63 39.09 27.03
N GLY A 150 -35.51 38.96 25.71
CA GLY A 150 -35.14 40.05 24.79
C GLY A 150 -33.67 40.49 24.75
N CYS A 151 -33.29 41.05 23.60
CA CYS A 151 -32.08 41.83 23.32
C CYS A 151 -30.82 41.09 22.81
N LYS A 152 -30.24 41.76 21.80
CA LYS A 152 -29.13 41.47 20.90
C LYS A 152 -27.80 41.92 21.52
N SER A 153 -26.70 41.67 20.79
CA SER A 153 -25.31 42.13 20.99
C SER A 153 -24.49 41.19 21.90
N ASP A 154 -23.24 40.79 21.63
CA ASP A 154 -22.18 41.30 20.76
C ASP A 154 -21.26 40.18 20.25
N GLU A 155 -20.46 40.52 19.25
CA GLU A 155 -19.44 39.73 18.57
C GLU A 155 -18.43 39.07 19.53
N ASP A 156 -18.43 37.74 19.62
CA ASP A 156 -17.31 37.00 20.20
C ASP A 156 -16.23 36.78 19.12
N SER A 157 -15.45 37.83 18.86
CA SER A 157 -14.15 37.72 18.20
C SER A 157 -13.14 37.11 19.19
N ASP A 158 -12.80 35.84 19.00
CA ASP A 158 -11.64 35.20 19.66
C ASP A 158 -11.01 34.19 18.69
N CYS A 159 -10.47 34.75 17.60
CA CYS A 159 -9.51 34.10 16.73
C CYS A 159 -8.11 34.51 17.20
N SER A 160 -7.46 33.69 18.05
CA SER A 160 -6.00 33.59 18.19
C SER A 160 -5.66 32.54 19.25
N ASP A 161 -5.29 31.35 18.81
CA ASP A 161 -4.36 30.48 19.55
C ASP A 161 -3.35 29.97 18.52
N GLU A 162 -2.62 30.94 17.94
CA GLU A 162 -1.37 30.73 17.19
C GLU A 162 -0.35 30.22 18.21
N GLN A 163 -0.24 28.91 18.34
CA GLN A 163 0.85 28.26 19.07
C GLN A 163 2.04 28.14 18.11
N PRO A 164 3.23 28.67 18.43
CA PRO A 164 4.39 28.61 17.55
C PRO A 164 4.74 27.16 17.20
N LEU A 165 4.88 26.88 15.90
CA LEU A 165 5.39 25.61 15.39
C LEU A 165 6.93 25.58 15.48
N GLU A 166 7.48 25.71 16.68
CA GLU A 166 8.90 25.48 16.93
C GLU A 166 9.09 24.06 17.46
N ASN A 167 9.18 23.13 16.51
CA ASN A 167 10.09 21.99 16.49
C ASN A 167 9.64 21.06 15.35
N VAL A 168 9.90 21.51 14.13
CA VAL A 168 10.15 20.58 13.03
C VAL A 168 11.42 19.83 13.44
N VAL A 169 11.26 18.56 13.81
CA VAL A 169 12.35 17.62 14.04
C VAL A 169 13.32 17.76 12.87
N ARG A 170 14.48 18.39 13.13
CA ARG A 170 15.64 18.31 12.25
C ARG A 170 16.00 16.84 12.23
N ILE A 171 15.51 16.11 11.24
CA ILE A 171 16.02 14.78 10.92
C ILE A 171 17.45 15.04 10.48
N GLU A 172 18.38 14.78 11.40
CA GLU A 172 19.81 14.80 11.12
C GLU A 172 20.02 13.88 9.92
N LYS A 173 20.46 14.50 8.81
CA LYS A 173 21.12 13.76 7.74
C LYS A 173 22.43 13.29 8.35
N ASP A 174 22.42 12.09 8.91
CA ASP A 174 23.66 11.38 9.19
C ASP A 174 24.33 11.10 7.85
N GLU A 175 25.33 11.93 7.54
CA GLU A 175 26.33 11.67 6.53
C GLU A 175 27.11 10.42 6.95
N SER A 176 26.82 9.29 6.33
CA SER A 176 27.77 8.18 6.25
C SER A 176 28.51 8.28 4.92
N ASN A 177 29.78 8.66 5.03
CA ASN A 177 30.83 8.63 4.02
C ASN A 177 31.02 7.21 3.44
#